data_AF-A0A2L2YZV0-F1
#
_entry.id   AF-A0A2L2YZV0-F1
#
_cell.length_a   1.000
_cell.length_b   1.000
_cell.length_c   1.000
_cell.angle_alpha   90.00
_cell.angle_beta   90.00
_cell.angle_gamma   90.00
#
_symmetry.space_group_name_H-M   'P 1'
#
loop_
_entity.id
_entity.type
_entity.pdbx_description
1 polymer ?
#
loop_
_entity_poly.entity_id
_entity_poly.type
_entity_poly.pdbx_seq_one_letter_code
_entity_poly.pdbx_strand_id
1 'polypeptide(L)'
;MDSDIIKASAEIVNLVKTILNPVIDHNSRTAAHRMLDDFKDNSQLCAKCGFFLSNHEEPTIRHIGLQLIDHYIKFRWNEIEISEKVWLKDNVMNSIAKDSTSISGEKIFVKDAWSRIIVEIIKREWPQQWPTLLDELDQLCKLGDKQTELVLLVFLRLIEDTVHLQNFADKRRKDIR
;
A
#
# COMPACT_ATOMS: atom_id res chain seq x y z
N MET A 1 -7.69 -0.02 -20.84
CA MET A 1 -7.26 0.29 -19.46
C MET A 1 -7.70 -0.79 -18.48
N ASP A 2 -8.98 -1.05 -18.26
CA ASP A 2 -9.40 -2.12 -17.32
C ASP A 2 -8.97 -3.52 -17.78
N SER A 3 -9.03 -3.80 -19.09
CA SER A 3 -8.52 -5.06 -19.65
C SER A 3 -7.01 -5.25 -19.42
N ASP A 4 -6.23 -4.17 -19.46
CA ASP A 4 -4.77 -4.21 -19.31
C ASP A 4 -4.39 -4.44 -17.85
N ILE A 5 -5.12 -3.82 -16.91
CA ILE A 5 -4.96 -4.02 -15.47
C ILE A 5 -5.26 -5.48 -15.11
N ILE A 6 -6.34 -6.06 -15.64
CA ILE A 6 -6.71 -7.46 -15.37
C ILE A 6 -5.62 -8.41 -15.88
N LYS A 7 -5.12 -8.19 -17.11
CA LYS A 7 -4.07 -9.01 -17.70
C LYS A 7 -2.75 -8.92 -16.92
N ALA A 8 -2.30 -7.70 -16.62
CA ALA A 8 -1.07 -7.48 -15.85
C ALA A 8 -1.20 -8.05 -14.44
N SER A 9 -2.35 -7.89 -13.79
CA SER A 9 -2.61 -8.47 -12.47
C SER A 9 -2.59 -10.00 -12.49
N ALA A 10 -3.16 -10.62 -13.53
CA ALA A 10 -3.11 -12.08 -13.70
C ALA A 10 -1.67 -12.58 -13.90
N GLU A 11 -0.84 -11.85 -14.64
CA GLU A 11 0.59 -12.15 -14.80
C GLU A 11 1.33 -12.07 -13.46
N ILE A 12 1.10 -11.00 -12.68
CA ILE A 12 1.70 -10.84 -11.35
C ILE A 12 1.31 -12.01 -10.42
N VAL A 13 0.04 -12.43 -10.45
CA VAL A 13 -0.41 -13.59 -9.66
C VAL A 13 0.35 -14.85 -10.06
N ASN A 14 0.59 -15.07 -11.36
CA ASN A 14 1.36 -16.21 -11.85
C ASN A 14 2.84 -16.13 -11.42
N LEU A 15 3.45 -14.95 -11.47
CA LEU A 15 4.82 -14.72 -10.99
C LEU A 15 4.92 -15.04 -9.49
N VAL A 16 3.98 -14.55 -8.68
CA VAL A 16 3.94 -14.83 -7.23
C VAL A 16 3.77 -16.32 -6.95
N LYS A 17 2.86 -16.99 -7.67
CA LYS A 17 2.68 -18.45 -7.54
C LYS A 17 3.93 -19.23 -7.91
N THR A 18 4.67 -18.77 -8.92
CA THR A 18 5.97 -19.34 -9.30
C THR A 18 7.01 -19.13 -8.20
N ILE A 19 7.11 -17.91 -7.67
CA ILE A 19 8.06 -17.54 -6.61
C ILE A 19 7.85 -18.41 -5.36
N LEU A 20 6.60 -18.57 -4.94
CA LEU A 20 6.23 -19.27 -3.72
C LEU A 20 6.13 -20.80 -3.88
N ASN A 21 6.32 -21.33 -5.09
CA ASN A 21 6.29 -22.77 -5.32
C ASN A 21 7.54 -23.44 -4.72
N PRO A 22 7.39 -24.40 -3.77
CA PRO A 22 8.53 -25.06 -3.15
C PRO A 22 9.31 -25.98 -4.10
N VAL A 23 8.70 -26.43 -5.19
CA VAL A 23 9.28 -27.40 -6.13
C VAL A 23 9.95 -26.71 -7.33
N ILE A 24 9.71 -25.42 -7.57
CA ILE A 24 10.28 -24.73 -8.73
C ILE A 24 11.81 -24.64 -8.64
N ASP A 25 12.48 -24.75 -9.79
CA ASP A 25 13.92 -24.60 -9.88
C ASP A 25 14.37 -23.16 -9.57
N HIS A 26 15.64 -23.01 -9.18
CA HIS A 26 16.20 -21.74 -8.77
C HIS A 26 16.21 -20.68 -9.90
N ASN A 27 16.43 -21.09 -11.15
CA ASN A 27 16.53 -20.16 -12.27
C ASN A 27 15.16 -19.57 -12.60
N SER A 28 14.11 -20.40 -12.66
CA SER A 28 12.73 -19.95 -12.88
C SER A 28 12.24 -19.06 -11.73
N ARG A 29 12.55 -19.40 -10.47
CA ARG A 29 12.24 -18.55 -9.32
C ARG A 29 12.90 -17.17 -9.43
N THR A 30 14.19 -17.16 -9.78
CA THR A 30 14.97 -15.92 -9.92
C THR A 30 14.46 -15.07 -11.09
N ALA A 31 14.10 -15.70 -12.21
CA ALA A 31 13.49 -15.00 -13.35
C ALA A 31 12.16 -14.35 -12.95
N ALA A 32 11.31 -15.07 -12.21
CA ALA A 32 10.03 -14.53 -11.74
C ALA A 32 10.20 -13.35 -10.77
N HIS A 33 11.19 -13.41 -9.87
CA HIS A 33 11.55 -12.26 -9.02
C HIS A 33 11.97 -11.05 -9.84
N ARG A 34 12.87 -11.23 -10.83
CA ARG A 34 13.34 -10.14 -11.69
C ARG A 34 12.20 -9.49 -12.47
N MET A 35 11.27 -10.28 -13.02
CA MET A 35 10.11 -9.75 -13.73
C MET A 35 9.18 -8.96 -12.81
N LEU A 36 8.96 -9.44 -11.59
CA LEU A 36 8.13 -8.73 -10.62
C LEU A 36 8.77 -7.41 -10.18
N ASP A 37 10.08 -7.38 -9.99
CA ASP A 37 10.80 -6.18 -9.60
C ASP A 37 10.89 -5.16 -10.76
N ASP A 38 11.13 -5.63 -11.99
CA ASP A 38 11.04 -4.78 -13.19
C ASP A 38 9.66 -4.14 -13.34
N PHE A 39 8.59 -4.91 -13.07
CA PHE A 39 7.23 -4.37 -13.08
C PHE A 39 7.03 -3.28 -12.01
N LYS A 40 7.54 -3.47 -10.79
CA LYS A 40 7.44 -2.48 -9.70
C LYS A 40 8.10 -1.16 -10.08
N ASP A 41 9.31 -1.25 -10.64
CA ASP A 41 10.16 -0.10 -10.92
C ASP A 41 9.66 0.67 -12.16
N ASN A 42 9.26 -0.04 -13.22
CA ASN A 42 9.06 0.57 -14.54
C ASN A 42 7.59 0.71 -14.97
N SER A 43 6.66 -0.07 -14.41
CA SER A 43 5.26 -0.06 -14.89
C SER A 43 4.46 1.14 -14.39
N GLN A 44 3.82 1.87 -15.30
CA GLN A 44 2.82 2.90 -14.95
C GLN A 44 1.51 2.30 -14.38
N LEU A 45 1.29 0.99 -14.58
CA LEU A 45 0.12 0.29 -14.04
C LEU A 45 0.36 -0.23 -12.61
N CYS A 46 1.54 0.01 -12.03
CA CYS A 46 1.97 -0.55 -10.75
C CYS A 46 0.94 -0.31 -9.63
N ALA A 47 0.56 0.96 -9.36
CA ALA A 47 -0.43 1.27 -8.34
C ALA A 47 -1.82 0.71 -8.66
N LYS A 48 -2.28 0.83 -9.91
CA LYS A 48 -3.60 0.35 -10.35
C LYS A 48 -3.75 -1.16 -10.21
N CYS A 49 -2.72 -1.92 -10.60
CA CYS A 49 -2.67 -3.36 -10.39
C CYS A 49 -2.59 -3.69 -8.89
N GLY A 50 -1.87 -2.88 -8.11
CA GLY A 50 -1.83 -3.00 -6.66
C GLY A 50 -3.21 -2.93 -6.00
N PHE A 51 -4.02 -1.93 -6.34
CA PHE A 51 -5.41 -1.82 -5.85
C PHE A 51 -6.34 -2.91 -6.39
N PHE A 52 -6.11 -3.37 -7.61
CA PHE A 52 -6.88 -4.51 -8.13
C PHE A 52 -6.59 -5.79 -7.32
N LEU A 53 -5.31 -6.08 -7.08
CA LEU A 53 -4.85 -7.25 -6.34
C LEU A 53 -5.17 -7.18 -4.84
N SER A 54 -5.29 -5.99 -4.25
CA SER A 54 -5.69 -5.83 -2.85
C SER A 54 -7.11 -6.34 -2.55
N ASN A 55 -7.92 -6.57 -3.57
CA ASN A 55 -9.26 -7.15 -3.46
C ASN A 55 -9.29 -8.66 -3.75
N HIS A 56 -8.14 -9.30 -3.95
CA HIS A 56 -8.06 -10.73 -4.26
C HIS A 56 -8.43 -11.61 -3.05
N GLU A 57 -8.95 -12.82 -3.29
CA GLU A 57 -9.39 -13.74 -2.22
C GLU A 57 -8.23 -14.27 -1.35
N GLU A 58 -7.08 -14.55 -1.98
CA GLU A 58 -5.86 -15.01 -1.30
C GLU A 58 -5.13 -13.85 -0.56
N PRO A 59 -4.93 -13.92 0.77
CA PRO A 59 -4.25 -12.87 1.55
C PRO A 59 -2.82 -12.56 1.07
N THR A 60 -2.10 -13.58 0.61
CA THR A 60 -0.74 -13.42 0.07
C THR A 60 -0.73 -12.56 -1.19
N ILE A 61 -1.71 -12.74 -2.07
CA ILE A 61 -1.85 -11.93 -3.29
C ILE A 61 -2.26 -10.50 -2.93
N ARG A 62 -3.18 -10.33 -1.96
CA ARG A 62 -3.51 -8.99 -1.44
C ARG A 62 -2.26 -8.27 -0.93
N HIS A 63 -1.45 -8.95 -0.12
CA HIS A 63 -0.23 -8.36 0.41
C HIS A 63 0.76 -7.96 -0.69
N ILE A 64 0.90 -8.74 -1.75
CA ILE A 64 1.73 -8.35 -2.90
C ILE A 64 1.15 -7.11 -3.59
N GLY A 65 -0.17 -7.03 -3.78
CA GLY A 65 -0.83 -5.83 -4.31
C GLY A 65 -0.52 -4.57 -3.48
N LEU A 66 -0.58 -4.70 -2.15
CA LEU A 66 -0.22 -3.62 -1.22
C LEU A 66 1.27 -3.27 -1.29
N GLN A 67 2.16 -4.25 -1.47
CA GLN A 67 3.59 -3.99 -1.68
C GLN A 67 3.86 -3.20 -2.98
N LEU A 68 3.06 -3.41 -4.03
CA LEU A 68 3.16 -2.61 -5.26
C LEU A 68 2.79 -1.14 -5.00
N ILE A 69 1.70 -0.90 -4.27
CA ILE A 69 1.26 0.45 -3.89
C ILE A 69 2.32 1.13 -3.01
N ASP A 70 2.81 0.43 -1.98
CA ASP A 70 3.86 0.90 -1.08
C ASP A 70 5.12 1.29 -1.87
N HIS A 71 5.58 0.42 -2.76
CA HIS A 71 6.74 0.70 -3.62
C HIS A 71 6.51 1.93 -4.51
N TYR A 72 5.36 2.02 -5.18
CA TYR A 72 5.04 3.12 -6.08
C TYR A 72 5.03 4.47 -5.35
N ILE A 73 4.38 4.53 -4.19
CA ILE A 73 4.38 5.74 -3.34
C ILE A 73 5.78 6.01 -2.81
N LYS A 74 6.54 4.98 -2.45
CA LYS A 74 7.86 5.17 -1.84
C LYS A 74 8.85 5.81 -2.81
N PHE A 75 8.93 5.28 -4.03
CA PHE A 75 9.99 5.59 -4.97
C PHE A 75 9.57 6.54 -6.09
N ARG A 76 8.29 6.58 -6.46
CA ARG A 76 7.82 7.35 -7.62
C ARG A 76 6.99 8.58 -7.26
N TRP A 77 6.73 8.87 -5.98
CA TRP A 77 5.88 9.99 -5.56
C TRP A 77 6.18 11.34 -6.21
N ASN A 78 7.46 11.65 -6.42
CA ASN A 78 7.87 12.93 -6.98
C ASN A 78 7.64 13.02 -8.50
N GLU A 79 7.49 11.88 -9.18
CA GLU A 79 7.23 11.78 -10.62
C GLU A 79 5.73 11.79 -10.94
N ILE A 80 4.89 11.50 -9.95
CA ILE A 80 3.44 11.36 -10.10
C ILE A 80 2.76 12.73 -10.21
N GLU A 81 1.81 12.86 -11.13
CA GLU A 81 0.98 14.05 -11.28
C GLU A 81 0.07 14.28 -10.07
N ILE A 82 -0.30 15.55 -9.81
CA ILE A 82 -1.15 15.92 -8.67
C ILE A 82 -2.50 15.17 -8.69
N SER A 83 -3.09 15.00 -9.87
CA SER A 83 -4.34 14.26 -10.07
C SER A 83 -4.23 12.80 -9.61
N GLU A 84 -3.11 12.15 -9.93
CA GLU A 84 -2.85 10.76 -9.54
C GLU A 84 -2.51 10.65 -8.05
N LYS A 85 -1.84 11.64 -7.45
CA LYS A 85 -1.66 11.68 -5.98
C LYS A 85 -2.98 11.75 -5.23
N VAL A 86 -3.90 12.60 -5.68
CA VAL A 86 -5.26 12.69 -5.12
C VAL A 86 -5.98 11.37 -5.30
N TRP A 87 -5.92 10.78 -6.50
CA TRP A 87 -6.50 9.46 -6.75
C TRP A 87 -5.94 8.38 -5.83
N LEU A 88 -4.61 8.31 -5.61
CA LEU A 88 -3.99 7.35 -4.69
C LEU A 88 -4.54 7.52 -3.27
N LYS A 89 -4.54 8.75 -2.77
CA LYS A 89 -5.03 9.09 -1.43
C LYS A 89 -6.48 8.67 -1.23
N ASP A 90 -7.35 9.05 -2.17
CA ASP A 90 -8.77 8.73 -2.11
C ASP A 90 -9.01 7.22 -2.19
N ASN A 91 -8.26 6.49 -3.02
CA ASN A 91 -8.40 5.03 -3.12
C ASN A 91 -7.92 4.31 -1.87
N VAL A 92 -6.83 4.75 -1.23
CA VAL A 92 -6.39 4.20 0.06
C VAL A 92 -7.48 4.41 1.12
N MET A 93 -7.96 5.64 1.29
CA MET A 93 -8.98 5.96 2.30
C MET A 93 -10.30 5.22 2.04
N ASN A 94 -10.75 5.17 0.78
CA ASN A 94 -11.95 4.43 0.41
C ASN A 94 -11.79 2.91 0.60
N SER A 95 -10.61 2.35 0.39
CA SER A 95 -10.36 0.92 0.62
C SER A 95 -10.54 0.59 2.10
N ILE A 96 -9.97 1.40 2.99
CA ILE A 96 -10.10 1.23 4.45
C ILE A 96 -11.55 1.39 4.91
N ALA A 97 -12.25 2.37 4.35
CA ALA A 97 -13.65 2.63 4.68
C ALA A 97 -14.57 1.47 4.26
N LYS A 98 -14.40 0.93 3.04
CA LYS A 98 -15.28 -0.09 2.46
C LYS A 98 -15.11 -1.47 3.10
N ASP A 99 -13.91 -1.83 3.55
CA ASP A 99 -13.55 -3.22 3.86
C ASP A 99 -14.04 -3.74 5.23
N SER A 100 -15.23 -3.29 5.65
CA SER A 100 -15.89 -3.67 6.89
C SER A 100 -16.19 -5.18 7.01
N THR A 101 -16.21 -5.93 5.91
CA THR A 101 -16.40 -7.39 5.90
C THR A 101 -15.10 -8.19 5.89
N SER A 102 -13.99 -7.68 5.34
CA SER A 102 -12.70 -8.40 5.27
C SER A 102 -11.84 -8.23 6.53
N ILE A 103 -11.91 -7.09 7.23
CA ILE A 103 -10.96 -6.75 8.31
C ILE A 103 -11.15 -7.61 9.59
N SER A 104 -12.35 -8.19 9.83
CA SER A 104 -12.51 -9.29 10.81
C SER A 104 -12.00 -10.58 10.17
N GLY A 105 -10.82 -11.01 10.57
CA GLY A 105 -10.19 -12.21 10.00
C GLY A 105 -9.15 -11.90 8.94
N GLU A 106 -8.99 -10.63 8.54
CA GLU A 106 -7.85 -10.21 7.74
C GLU A 106 -6.55 -10.50 8.49
N LYS A 107 -5.55 -10.98 7.75
CA LYS A 107 -4.26 -11.31 8.32
C LYS A 107 -3.53 -10.04 8.74
N ILE A 108 -2.87 -10.10 9.90
CA ILE A 108 -2.13 -8.96 10.46
C ILE A 108 -1.14 -8.35 9.44
N PHE A 109 -0.44 -9.17 8.66
CA PHE A 109 0.51 -8.69 7.65
C PHE A 109 -0.13 -7.88 6.52
N VAL A 110 -1.43 -8.05 6.25
CA VAL A 110 -2.18 -7.22 5.30
C VAL A 110 -2.54 -5.88 5.94
N LYS A 111 -3.01 -5.90 7.20
CA LYS A 111 -3.26 -4.67 7.98
C LYS A 111 -1.99 -3.82 8.13
N ASP A 112 -0.85 -4.45 8.40
CA ASP A 112 0.45 -3.79 8.48
C ASP A 112 0.91 -3.18 7.15
N ALA A 113 0.55 -3.81 6.02
CA ALA A 113 0.85 -3.26 4.70
C ALA A 113 -0.01 -2.02 4.41
N TRP A 114 -1.29 -2.03 4.77
CA TRP A 114 -2.15 -0.84 4.70
C TRP A 114 -1.63 0.30 5.56
N SER A 115 -1.27 0.02 6.83
CA SER A 115 -0.76 1.05 7.74
C SER A 115 0.52 1.69 7.21
N ARG A 116 1.41 0.88 6.61
CA ARG A 116 2.62 1.36 5.93
C ARG A 116 2.32 2.29 4.76
N ILE A 117 1.41 1.91 3.87
CA ILE A 117 1.00 2.74 2.72
C ILE A 117 0.52 4.12 3.20
N ILE A 118 -0.40 4.14 4.17
CA ILE A 118 -0.97 5.39 4.70
C ILE A 118 0.13 6.24 5.31
N VAL A 119 0.98 5.64 6.15
CA VAL A 119 2.10 6.34 6.76
C VAL A 119 3.03 6.92 5.70
N GLU A 120 3.38 6.18 4.63
CA GLU A 120 4.21 6.71 3.54
C GLU A 120 3.56 7.94 2.87
N ILE A 121 2.24 7.98 2.67
CA ILE A 121 1.55 9.18 2.17
C ILE A 121 1.63 10.32 3.20
N ILE A 122 1.38 10.04 4.48
CA ILE A 122 1.47 11.03 5.57
C ILE A 122 2.86 11.68 5.58
N LYS A 123 3.95 10.90 5.44
CA LYS A 123 5.32 11.45 5.42
C LYS A 123 5.54 12.48 4.32
N ARG A 124 4.78 12.38 3.23
CA ARG A 124 4.93 13.22 2.02
C ARG A 124 3.99 14.41 2.00
N GLU A 125 2.75 14.24 2.47
CA GLU A 125 1.69 15.23 2.29
C GLU A 125 1.27 15.94 3.59
N TRP A 126 1.37 15.28 4.75
CA TRP A 126 0.98 15.89 6.03
C TRP A 126 2.10 16.78 6.60
N PRO A 127 1.82 17.93 7.22
CA PRO A 127 0.50 18.51 7.46
C PRO A 127 -0.03 19.44 6.35
N GLN A 128 0.83 20.05 5.53
CA GLN A 128 0.40 21.19 4.70
C GLN A 128 -0.46 20.80 3.49
N GLN A 129 -0.18 19.67 2.85
CA GLN A 129 -0.93 19.21 1.66
C GLN A 129 -2.11 18.30 2.03
N TRP A 130 -2.15 17.80 3.28
CA TRP A 130 -3.26 16.99 3.79
C TRP A 130 -3.75 17.46 5.16
N PRO A 131 -4.23 18.70 5.29
CA PRO A 131 -4.62 19.27 6.58
C PRO A 131 -5.81 18.55 7.22
N THR A 132 -6.67 17.91 6.42
CA THR A 132 -7.86 17.16 6.84
C THR A 132 -7.57 15.74 7.34
N LEU A 133 -6.30 15.30 7.37
CA LEU A 133 -5.93 13.92 7.73
C LEU A 133 -6.57 13.45 9.04
N LEU A 134 -6.45 14.24 10.11
CA LEU A 134 -6.94 13.83 11.44
C LEU A 134 -8.46 13.71 11.47
N ASP A 135 -9.17 14.61 10.79
CA ASP A 135 -10.63 14.54 10.66
C ASP A 135 -11.04 13.30 9.85
N GLU A 136 -10.34 13.00 8.75
CA GLU A 136 -10.61 11.80 7.94
C GLU A 136 -10.35 10.50 8.72
N LEU A 137 -9.27 10.42 9.50
CA LEU A 137 -8.99 9.26 10.37
C LEU A 137 -10.03 9.12 11.49
N ASP A 138 -10.50 10.23 12.07
CA ASP A 138 -11.59 10.21 13.05
C ASP A 138 -12.91 9.70 12.44
N GLN A 139 -13.23 10.11 11.21
CA GLN A 139 -14.38 9.57 10.48
C GLN A 139 -14.25 8.07 10.22
N LEU A 140 -13.05 7.58 9.91
CA LEU A 140 -12.81 6.13 9.76
C LEU A 140 -13.07 5.40 11.08
N CYS A 141 -12.59 5.89 12.22
CA CYS A 141 -12.84 5.28 13.53
C CYS A 141 -14.34 5.14 13.82
N LYS A 142 -15.15 6.12 13.41
CA LYS A 142 -16.61 6.12 13.60
C LYS A 142 -17.34 5.03 12.79
N LEU A 143 -16.69 4.43 11.79
CA LEU A 143 -17.27 3.33 11.02
C LEU A 143 -17.28 1.99 11.78
N GLY A 144 -16.39 1.82 12.77
CA GLY A 144 -16.36 0.65 13.64
C GLY A 144 -14.97 0.28 14.17
N ASP A 145 -14.93 -0.77 14.99
CA ASP A 145 -13.72 -1.24 15.68
C ASP A 145 -12.60 -1.64 14.71
N LYS A 146 -12.96 -2.17 13.54
CA LYS A 146 -12.01 -2.64 12.51
C LYS A 146 -11.23 -1.48 11.90
N GLN A 147 -11.94 -0.42 11.53
CA GLN A 147 -11.33 0.80 11.01
C GLN A 147 -10.53 1.49 12.12
N THR A 148 -11.06 1.50 13.34
CA THR A 148 -10.35 2.02 14.52
C THR A 148 -9.02 1.29 14.75
N GLU A 149 -9.01 -0.05 14.71
CA GLU A 149 -7.80 -0.86 14.82
C GLU A 149 -6.76 -0.47 13.76
N LEU A 150 -7.17 -0.32 12.50
CA LEU A 150 -6.26 0.09 11.43
C LEU A 150 -5.72 1.52 11.64
N VAL A 151 -6.56 2.46 12.08
CA VAL A 151 -6.14 3.82 12.40
C VAL A 151 -5.14 3.82 13.56
N LEU A 152 -5.33 2.98 14.58
CA LEU A 152 -4.37 2.81 15.66
C LEU A 152 -3.03 2.24 15.16
N LEU A 153 -3.06 1.27 14.23
CA LEU A 153 -1.84 0.76 13.59
C LEU A 153 -1.12 1.84 12.78
N VAL A 154 -1.86 2.73 12.10
CA VAL A 154 -1.28 3.90 11.41
C VAL A 154 -0.57 4.81 12.39
N PHE A 155 -1.21 5.17 13.51
CA PHE A 155 -0.58 6.03 14.52
C PHE A 155 0.64 5.37 15.15
N LEU A 156 0.54 4.09 15.53
CA LEU A 156 1.66 3.33 16.06
C LEU A 156 2.85 3.37 15.09
N ARG A 157 2.61 3.04 13.83
CA ARG A 157 3.64 3.03 12.78
C ARG A 157 4.22 4.42 12.52
N LEU A 158 3.39 5.46 12.53
CA LEU A 158 3.82 6.84 12.35
C LEU A 158 4.78 7.27 13.47
N ILE A 159 4.45 6.95 14.73
CA ILE A 159 5.30 7.23 15.88
C ILE A 159 6.61 6.44 15.78
N GLU A 160 6.56 5.17 15.41
CA GLU A 160 7.76 4.36 15.18
C GLU A 160 8.69 4.97 14.14
N ASP A 161 8.16 5.34 12.98
CA ASP A 161 8.98 5.90 11.92
C ASP A 161 9.53 7.29 12.27
N THR A 162 8.78 8.11 13.02
CA THR A 162 9.16 9.51 13.35
C THR A 162 10.12 9.61 14.53
N VAL A 163 9.86 8.83 15.59
CA VAL A 163 10.56 8.93 16.87
C VAL A 163 11.67 7.89 16.97
N HIS A 164 11.40 6.64 16.57
CA HIS A 164 12.32 5.53 16.80
C HIS A 164 13.28 5.28 15.64
N LEU A 165 12.75 5.17 14.41
CA LEU A 165 13.54 4.78 13.24
C LEU A 165 14.13 5.97 12.47
N GLN A 166 13.61 7.18 12.70
CA GLN A 166 14.08 8.40 12.03
C GLN A 166 14.05 8.32 10.49
N ASN A 167 13.10 7.56 9.94
CA ASN A 167 12.96 7.28 8.49
C ASN A 167 12.43 8.48 7.67
N PHE A 168 12.71 9.69 8.12
CA PHE A 168 12.26 10.95 7.54
C PHE A 168 13.46 11.83 7.24
N ALA A 169 13.37 12.67 6.21
CA ALA A 169 14.28 13.80 6.08
C ALA A 169 14.16 14.72 7.32
N ASP A 170 15.29 15.20 7.87
CA ASP A 170 15.33 15.94 9.15
C ASP A 170 14.37 17.13 9.21
N LYS A 171 14.19 17.83 8.09
CA LYS A 171 13.26 18.97 7.98
C LYS A 171 11.79 18.53 8.16
N ARG A 172 11.39 17.41 7.54
CA ARG A 172 10.02 16.88 7.62
C ARG A 172 9.68 16.34 9.01
N ARG A 173 10.66 15.83 9.77
CA ARG A 173 10.43 15.37 11.15
C ARG A 173 9.94 16.47 12.07
N LYS A 174 10.46 17.69 11.91
CA LYS A 174 10.09 18.83 12.77
C LYS A 174 8.66 19.31 12.52
N ASP A 175 8.15 19.12 11.30
CA ASP A 175 6.78 19.52 10.94
C ASP A 175 5.73 18.51 11.44
N ILE A 176 6.14 17.28 11.76
CA ILE A 176 5.27 16.14 12.14
C ILE A 176 5.26 15.91 13.66
N ARG A 177 6.31 16.32 14.37
CA ARG A 177 6.39 16.32 15.84
C ARG A 177 5.51 17.41 16.44
#